data_AF-A0A7G7W646-F1
#
_entry.id   AF-A0A7G7W646-F1
#
_cell.length_a   1.000
_cell.length_b   1.000
_cell.length_c   1.000
_cell.angle_alpha   90.00
_cell.angle_beta   90.00
_cell.angle_gamma   90.00
#
_symmetry.space_group_name_H-M   'P 1'
#
loop_
_entity.id
_entity.type
_entity.pdbx_description
1 polymer ?
#
loop_
_entity_poly.entity_id
_entity_poly.type
_entity_poly.pdbx_seq_one_letter_code
_entity_poly.pdbx_strand_id
1 'polypeptide(L)'
;MQTPLLFIGDIGGSELMLILVVILIFFGANKIPELARGLGKGIREFKDASREIRSEFENAGQPQQPYQQQFNQNYVAPAPEVAPQPLPDDAYTPSDAAPVSPGTAYVPPVAPPMDGGITPPVAPAAERPRLDQMS
;
A
#
# COMPACT_ATOMS: atom_id res chain seq x y z
N MET A 1 4.61 -38.39 46.42
CA MET A 1 3.35 -37.88 45.85
C MET A 1 3.66 -37.38 44.45
N GLN A 2 3.20 -38.09 43.43
CA GLN A 2 3.35 -37.67 42.03
C GLN A 2 2.61 -36.34 41.83
N THR A 3 3.25 -35.40 41.16
CA THR A 3 2.69 -34.09 40.79
C THR A 3 2.10 -34.18 39.39
N PRO A 4 0.78 -34.37 39.23
CA PRO A 4 0.13 -34.45 37.90
C PRO A 4 -0.01 -33.06 37.23
N LEU A 5 0.87 -32.10 37.54
CA LEU A 5 0.76 -30.71 37.10
C LEU A 5 1.79 -30.30 36.04
N LEU A 6 2.71 -31.19 35.65
CA LEU A 6 3.58 -30.95 34.49
C LEU A 6 2.83 -30.97 33.14
N PHE A 7 1.60 -31.47 33.11
CA PHE A 7 0.76 -31.57 31.90
C PHE A 7 0.10 -30.26 31.45
N ILE A 8 0.09 -29.20 32.29
CA ILE A 8 -0.69 -27.97 32.01
C ILE A 8 0.21 -26.78 31.59
N GLY A 9 1.51 -26.83 31.90
CA GLY A 9 2.45 -25.73 31.60
C GLY A 9 3.24 -25.90 30.29
N ASP A 10 3.41 -27.14 29.84
CA ASP A 10 4.20 -27.50 28.66
C ASP A 10 3.28 -28.25 27.68
N ILE A 11 2.31 -27.54 27.07
CA ILE A 11 1.64 -28.05 25.87
C ILE A 11 2.69 -28.07 24.76
N GLY A 12 3.59 -29.04 24.86
CA GLY A 12 4.62 -29.33 23.89
C GLY A 12 4.10 -30.28 22.81
N GLY A 13 5.01 -30.68 21.92
CA GLY A 13 4.68 -31.64 20.85
C GLY A 13 4.21 -33.01 21.37
N SER A 14 4.59 -33.40 22.59
CA SER A 14 4.18 -34.65 23.24
C SER A 14 2.68 -34.73 23.49
N GLU A 15 2.10 -33.71 24.10
CA GLU A 15 0.67 -33.61 24.43
C GLU A 15 -0.16 -33.59 23.15
N LEU A 16 0.28 -32.83 22.15
CA LEU A 16 -0.37 -32.79 20.85
C LEU A 16 -0.34 -34.16 20.17
N MET A 17 0.78 -34.90 20.26
CA MET A 17 0.88 -36.26 19.74
C MET A 17 -0.07 -37.22 20.47
N LEU A 18 -0.17 -37.12 21.80
CA LEU A 18 -1.08 -37.97 22.59
C LEU A 18 -2.54 -37.72 22.22
N ILE A 19 -2.95 -36.46 22.10
CA ILE A 19 -4.29 -36.07 21.66
C ILE A 19 -4.55 -36.56 20.22
N LEU A 20 -3.57 -36.41 19.32
CA LEU A 20 -3.67 -36.90 17.95
C LEU A 20 -3.90 -38.42 17.91
N VAL A 21 -3.14 -39.19 18.70
CA VAL A 21 -3.29 -40.65 18.78
C VAL A 21 -4.68 -41.04 19.29
N VAL A 22 -5.18 -40.37 20.34
CA VAL A 22 -6.54 -40.60 20.85
C VAL A 22 -7.58 -40.35 19.75
N ILE A 23 -7.51 -39.21 19.07
CA ILE A 23 -8.41 -38.87 17.95
C ILE A 23 -8.30 -39.91 16.82
N LEU A 24 -7.09 -40.36 16.48
CA LEU A 24 -6.87 -41.38 15.45
C LEU A 24 -7.46 -42.75 15.83
N ILE A 25 -7.55 -43.09 17.11
CA ILE A 25 -8.21 -44.33 17.56
C ILE A 25 -9.74 -44.22 17.46
N PHE A 26 -10.32 -43.10 17.90
CA PHE A 26 -11.77 -42.89 17.88
C PHE A 26 -12.32 -42.67 16.46
N PHE A 27 -11.64 -41.83 15.67
CA PHE A 27 -12.07 -41.48 14.31
C PHE A 27 -11.41 -42.36 13.25
N GLY A 28 -10.27 -42.99 13.53
CA GLY A 28 -9.50 -43.75 12.55
C GLY A 28 -8.54 -42.87 11.75
N ALA A 29 -7.37 -43.43 11.38
CA ALA A 29 -6.35 -42.72 10.59
C ALA A 29 -6.82 -42.28 9.20
N ASN A 30 -7.90 -42.88 8.68
CA ASN A 30 -8.45 -42.55 7.37
C ASN A 30 -9.44 -41.37 7.39
N LYS A 31 -10.05 -41.04 8.54
CA LYS A 31 -11.10 -39.99 8.59
C LYS A 31 -10.55 -38.58 8.61
N ILE A 32 -9.44 -38.34 9.29
CA ILE A 32 -8.76 -37.03 9.30
C ILE A 32 -8.40 -36.56 7.87
N PRO A 33 -7.71 -37.34 7.02
CA PRO A 33 -7.37 -36.89 5.67
C PRO A 33 -8.59 -36.80 4.75
N GLU A 34 -9.62 -37.62 4.96
CA GLU A 34 -10.88 -37.56 4.22
C GLU A 34 -11.63 -36.24 4.52
N LEU A 35 -11.76 -35.87 5.79
CA LEU A 35 -12.34 -34.61 6.24
C LEU A 35 -11.51 -33.41 5.76
N ALA A 36 -10.17 -33.47 5.89
CA ALA A 36 -9.28 -32.41 5.44
C ALA A 36 -9.38 -32.17 3.92
N ARG A 37 -9.52 -33.24 3.12
CA ARG A 37 -9.72 -33.14 1.67
C ARG A 37 -11.07 -32.52 1.33
N GLY A 38 -12.14 -32.90 2.02
CA GLY A 38 -13.47 -32.30 1.83
C GLY A 38 -13.49 -30.82 2.20
N LEU A 39 -12.99 -30.47 3.38
CA LEU A 39 -12.89 -29.09 3.85
C LEU A 39 -11.98 -28.24 2.95
N GLY A 40 -10.84 -28.78 2.52
CA GLY A 40 -9.91 -28.08 1.63
C GLY A 40 -10.51 -27.76 0.27
N LYS A 41 -11.30 -28.67 -0.30
CA LYS A 41 -12.07 -28.40 -1.53
C LYS A 41 -13.12 -27.31 -1.31
N GLY A 42 -13.91 -27.42 -0.24
CA GLY A 42 -14.93 -26.42 0.10
C GLY A 42 -14.34 -25.02 0.32
N ILE A 43 -13.23 -24.90 1.05
CA ILE A 43 -12.53 -23.62 1.25
C ILE A 43 -12.00 -23.07 -0.08
N ARG A 44 -11.48 -23.93 -0.97
CA ARG A 44 -10.99 -23.50 -2.29
C ARG A 44 -12.12 -22.97 -3.15
N GLU A 45 -13.21 -23.72 -3.29
CA GLU A 45 -14.40 -23.32 -4.05
C GLU A 45 -15.03 -22.04 -3.49
N PHE A 46 -15.12 -21.92 -2.16
CA PHE A 46 -15.60 -20.71 -1.50
C PHE A 46 -14.72 -19.50 -1.81
N LYS A 47 -13.38 -19.66 -1.78
CA LYS A 47 -12.44 -18.58 -2.08
C LYS A 47 -12.52 -18.18 -3.55
N ASP A 48 -12.65 -19.14 -4.45
CA ASP A 48 -12.72 -18.90 -5.90
C ASP A 48 -14.03 -18.14 -6.24
N ALA A 49 -15.18 -18.59 -5.72
CA ALA A 49 -16.45 -17.89 -5.86
C ALA A 49 -16.41 -16.48 -5.24
N SER A 50 -15.83 -16.33 -4.04
CA SER A 50 -15.67 -15.01 -3.41
C SER A 50 -14.81 -14.05 -4.24
N ARG A 51 -13.81 -14.58 -4.95
CA ARG A 51 -12.89 -13.80 -5.78
C ARG A 51 -13.54 -13.37 -7.09
N GLU A 52 -14.34 -14.23 -7.71
CA GLU A 52 -15.14 -13.90 -8.89
C GLU A 52 -16.14 -12.79 -8.59
N ILE A 53 -16.92 -12.95 -7.53
CA ILE A 53 -17.86 -11.92 -7.02
C ILE A 53 -17.13 -10.59 -6.78
N ARG A 54 -15.97 -10.61 -6.12
CA ARG A 54 -15.18 -9.40 -5.88
C ARG A 54 -14.71 -8.75 -7.19
N SER A 55 -14.27 -9.55 -8.15
CA SER A 55 -13.82 -9.06 -9.45
C SER A 55 -14.94 -8.48 -10.29
N GLU A 56 -16.16 -9.02 -10.21
CA GLU A 56 -17.33 -8.46 -10.88
C GLU A 56 -17.67 -7.07 -10.31
N PHE A 57 -17.64 -6.90 -8.99
CA PHE A 57 -17.87 -5.59 -8.37
C PHE A 57 -16.77 -4.57 -8.69
N GLU A 58 -15.51 -5.00 -8.75
CA GLU A 58 -14.38 -4.12 -9.07
C GLU A 58 -14.37 -3.71 -10.55
N ASN A 59 -14.79 -4.60 -11.46
CA ASN A 59 -14.95 -4.29 -12.88
C ASN A 59 -16.23 -3.49 -13.16
N ALA A 60 -17.32 -3.71 -12.42
CA ALA A 60 -18.56 -2.95 -12.58
C ALA A 60 -18.44 -1.50 -12.08
N GLY A 61 -17.47 -1.20 -11.20
CA GLY A 61 -17.22 0.13 -10.67
C GLY A 61 -16.11 0.92 -11.36
N GLN A 62 -15.36 0.34 -12.31
CA GLN A 62 -14.26 1.02 -12.99
C GLN A 62 -14.57 1.30 -14.47
N PRO A 63 -14.63 2.57 -14.91
CA PRO A 63 -14.43 2.87 -16.31
C PRO A 63 -12.98 2.47 -16.65
N GLN A 64 -12.81 1.56 -17.61
CA GLN A 64 -11.50 1.16 -18.11
C GLN A 64 -10.67 2.40 -18.47
N GLN A 65 -9.59 2.64 -17.73
CA GLN A 65 -8.58 3.65 -18.04
C GLN A 65 -7.31 2.97 -18.54
N PRO A 66 -7.12 2.79 -19.86
CA PRO A 66 -5.90 2.26 -20.45
C PRO A 66 -4.75 3.30 -20.57
N TYR A 67 -4.77 4.40 -19.79
CA TYR A 67 -3.85 5.53 -20.02
C TYR A 67 -2.56 5.57 -19.18
N GLN A 68 -2.38 4.70 -18.16
CA GLN A 68 -1.26 4.85 -17.21
C GLN A 68 -0.02 3.98 -17.52
N GLN A 69 -0.10 2.99 -18.43
CA GLN A 69 1.04 2.08 -18.64
C GLN A 69 2.03 2.50 -19.74
N GLN A 70 1.71 3.51 -20.55
CA GLN A 70 2.64 3.98 -21.59
C GLN A 70 3.54 5.14 -21.14
N PHE A 71 3.24 5.80 -20.01
CA PHE A 71 3.93 7.03 -19.60
C PHE A 71 5.21 6.81 -18.78
N ASN A 72 5.55 5.55 -18.43
CA ASN A 72 6.71 5.27 -17.57
C ASN A 72 7.88 4.58 -18.29
N GLN A 73 7.85 4.49 -19.63
CA GLN A 73 8.98 3.89 -20.37
C GLN A 73 10.03 4.93 -20.84
N ASN A 74 9.74 6.23 -20.74
CA ASN A 74 10.61 7.30 -21.24
C ASN A 74 11.22 8.19 -20.15
N TYR A 75 11.22 7.76 -18.88
CA TYR A 75 11.99 8.46 -17.85
C TYR A 75 13.48 8.13 -18.01
N VAL A 76 14.16 8.87 -18.87
CA VAL A 76 15.62 8.97 -18.84
C VAL A 76 15.96 9.68 -17.54
N ALA A 77 16.57 8.97 -16.58
CA ALA A 77 17.03 9.60 -15.35
C ALA A 77 17.92 10.81 -15.74
N PRO A 78 17.69 12.01 -15.18
CA PRO A 78 18.60 13.12 -15.39
C PRO A 78 20.00 12.65 -14.96
N ALA A 79 20.96 12.74 -15.88
CA ALA A 79 22.33 12.33 -15.67
C ALA A 79 22.90 12.96 -14.38
N PRO A 80 23.79 12.27 -13.66
CA PRO A 80 24.33 12.77 -12.40
C PRO A 80 24.92 14.17 -12.60
N GLU A 81 24.46 15.08 -11.74
CA GLU A 81 24.86 16.47 -11.66
C GLU A 81 26.39 16.57 -11.69
N VAL A 82 26.91 17.31 -12.68
CA VAL A 82 28.35 17.52 -12.86
C VAL A 82 28.89 18.16 -11.58
N ALA A 83 29.75 17.44 -10.85
CA ALA A 83 30.40 17.96 -9.66
C ALA A 83 31.09 19.30 -9.98
N PRO A 84 31.01 20.32 -9.10
CA PRO A 84 31.65 21.61 -9.34
C PRO A 84 33.15 21.43 -9.59
N GLN A 85 33.63 21.86 -10.76
CA GLN A 85 35.07 21.91 -11.02
C GLN A 85 35.70 22.97 -10.12
N PRO A 86 36.90 22.72 -9.53
CA PRO A 86 37.59 23.72 -8.73
C PRO A 86 37.96 24.93 -9.60
N LEU A 87 37.69 26.13 -9.07
CA LEU A 87 38.00 27.40 -9.71
C LEU A 87 39.53 27.60 -9.81
N PRO A 88 40.05 28.28 -10.86
CA PRO A 88 41.47 28.64 -10.96
C PRO A 88 41.94 29.55 -9.82
N ASP A 89 43.09 29.24 -9.22
CA ASP A 89 43.65 29.83 -7.99
C ASP A 89 44.06 31.32 -8.05
N ASP A 90 43.98 31.99 -9.20
CA ASP A 90 44.60 33.31 -9.38
C ASP A 90 43.63 34.51 -9.19
N ALA A 91 42.39 34.29 -8.74
CA ALA A 91 41.40 35.36 -8.61
C ALA A 91 41.35 36.04 -7.23
N TYR A 92 42.32 35.81 -6.34
CA TYR A 92 42.38 36.45 -5.02
C TYR A 92 43.48 37.53 -4.96
N THR A 93 43.20 38.74 -5.43
CA THR A 93 43.83 39.93 -4.82
C THR A 93 42.88 40.48 -3.77
N PRO A 94 43.29 40.53 -2.48
CA PRO A 94 42.43 41.01 -1.41
C PRO A 94 42.42 42.54 -1.45
N SER A 95 41.32 43.14 -1.91
CA SER A 95 41.11 44.57 -1.72
C SER A 95 39.87 44.80 -0.87
N ASP A 96 40.21 45.00 0.40
CA ASP A 96 39.51 45.76 1.41
C ASP A 96 38.32 45.10 2.13
N ALA A 97 38.51 45.00 3.44
CA ALA A 97 37.57 44.45 4.39
C ALA A 97 36.51 45.50 4.74
N ALA A 98 35.23 45.16 4.60
CA ALA A 98 34.15 45.82 5.31
C ALA A 98 33.04 44.79 5.68
N PRO A 99 32.38 44.98 6.83
CA PRO A 99 32.02 43.89 7.74
C PRO A 99 30.75 43.12 7.38
N VAL A 100 30.77 41.83 7.74
CA VAL A 100 29.63 40.91 7.78
C VAL A 100 28.47 41.46 8.63
N SER A 101 27.28 41.56 8.03
CA SER A 101 26.01 41.64 8.76
C SER A 101 25.42 40.24 8.92
N PRO A 102 25.18 39.74 10.15
CA PRO A 102 24.50 38.48 10.35
C PRO A 102 22.99 38.70 10.30
N GLY A 103 22.31 38.05 9.36
CA GLY A 103 20.85 37.98 9.39
C GLY A 103 20.19 38.17 8.04
N THR A 104 20.10 37.11 7.27
CA THR A 104 18.92 36.93 6.43
C THR A 104 18.52 35.48 6.56
N ALA A 105 17.39 35.26 7.23
CA ALA A 105 16.75 33.96 7.28
C ALA A 105 16.56 33.49 5.84
N TYR A 106 17.10 32.31 5.52
CA TYR A 106 16.88 31.68 4.23
C TYR A 106 15.38 31.51 4.01
N VAL A 107 14.82 32.24 3.05
CA VAL A 107 13.45 32.04 2.58
C VAL A 107 13.55 31.10 1.38
N PRO A 108 12.97 29.89 1.42
CA PRO A 108 13.00 29.00 0.27
C PRO A 108 12.27 29.64 -0.92
N PRO A 109 12.69 29.35 -2.16
CA PRO A 109 12.06 29.93 -3.34
C PRO A 109 10.60 29.47 -3.46
N VAL A 110 9.68 30.44 -3.51
CA VAL A 110 8.28 30.21 -3.87
C VAL A 110 8.25 29.67 -5.30
N ALA A 111 7.65 28.48 -5.48
CA ALA A 111 7.44 27.90 -6.80
C ALA A 111 6.58 28.85 -7.67
N PRO A 112 6.89 28.99 -8.98
CA PRO A 112 6.09 29.82 -9.87
C PRO A 112 4.64 29.29 -9.97
N PRO A 113 3.64 30.17 -10.15
CA PRO A 113 2.27 29.73 -10.31
C PRO A 113 2.17 28.88 -11.59
N MET A 114 1.69 27.65 -11.45
CA MET A 114 1.33 26.77 -12.56
C MET A 114 0.18 27.41 -13.33
N ASP A 115 0.49 28.16 -14.39
CA ASP A 115 -0.47 28.64 -15.39
C ASP A 115 -0.81 27.48 -16.33
N GLY A 116 -1.68 26.60 -15.86
CA GLY A 116 -2.15 25.43 -16.57
C GLY A 116 -3.66 25.35 -16.43
N GLY A 117 -4.37 26.03 -17.32
CA GLY A 117 -5.84 26.02 -17.38
C GLY A 117 -6.39 24.60 -17.52
N ILE A 118 -6.78 24.02 -16.40
CA ILE A 118 -7.77 22.94 -16.33
C ILE A 118 -8.73 23.34 -15.21
N THR A 119 -9.69 24.20 -15.55
CA THR A 119 -10.84 24.35 -14.67
C THR A 119 -11.50 22.96 -14.56
N PRO A 120 -11.81 22.47 -13.34
CA PRO A 120 -12.57 21.25 -13.22
C PRO A 120 -13.90 21.40 -13.99
N PRO A 121 -14.43 20.35 -14.63
CA PRO A 121 -15.74 20.41 -15.25
C PRO A 121 -16.76 20.79 -14.17
N VAL A 122 -17.36 21.98 -14.29
CA VAL A 122 -18.44 22.44 -13.41
C VAL A 122 -19.59 21.45 -13.63
N ALA A 123 -19.89 20.64 -12.60
CA ALA A 123 -21.06 19.80 -12.61
C ALA A 123 -22.29 20.69 -12.90
N PRO A 124 -23.19 20.30 -13.82
CA PRO A 124 -24.42 21.06 -14.04
C PRO A 124 -25.14 21.16 -12.69
N ALA A 125 -25.36 22.39 -12.24
CA ALA A 125 -26.06 22.67 -11.01
C ALA A 125 -27.39 21.91 -11.06
N ALA A 126 -27.56 20.92 -10.18
CA ALA A 126 -28.84 20.27 -9.98
C ALA A 126 -29.83 21.37 -9.60
N GLU A 127 -30.69 21.74 -10.56
CA GLU A 127 -31.72 22.75 -10.40
C GLU A 127 -32.63 22.25 -9.30
N ARG A 128 -32.52 22.83 -8.10
CA ARG A 128 -33.34 22.44 -6.96
C ARG A 128 -34.79 22.62 -7.39
N PRO A 129 -35.65 21.59 -7.33
CA PRO A 129 -37.06 21.74 -7.65
C PRO A 129 -37.62 22.88 -6.79
N ARG A 130 -38.07 23.96 -7.42
CA ARG A 130 -38.64 25.09 -6.71
C ARG A 130 -39.82 24.57 -5.89
N LEU A 131 -39.71 24.71 -4.57
CA LEU A 131 -40.73 24.29 -3.61
C LEU A 131 -42.09 24.99 -3.84
N ASP A 132 -42.08 26.04 -4.67
CA ASP A 132 -43.23 26.86 -5.06
C ASP A 132 -44.19 26.17 -6.05
N GLN A 133 -43.83 24.99 -6.60
CA GLN A 133 -44.68 24.21 -7.51
C GLN A 133 -45.34 22.99 -6.86
N MET A 134 -45.22 22.81 -5.55
CA MET A 134 -45.96 21.78 -4.80
C MET A 134 -47.21 22.43 -4.18
N SER A 135 -48.31 22.45 -4.95
CA SER A 135 -49.68 22.69 -4.47
C SER A 135 -50.61 21.61 -5.01
#